data_AF-A0A1H0SAG9-F1
#
_entry.id   AF-A0A1H0SAG9-F1
#
_cell.length_a   1.000
_cell.length_b   1.000
_cell.length_c   1.000
_cell.angle_alpha   90.00
_cell.angle_beta   90.00
_cell.angle_gamma   90.00
#
_symmetry.space_group_name_H-M   'P 1'
#
loop_
_entity.id
_entity.type
_entity.pdbx_description
1 polymer ?
#
loop_
_entity_poly.entity_id
_entity_poly.type
_entity_poly.pdbx_seq_one_letter_code
_entity_poly.pdbx_strand_id
1 'polypeptide(L)'
;MPVIALAPGYTGEVRDRVENFHGNQLVYFGWDQHRLFCSPFTLPLRPDMPFGVLVDDVLAPLLGAHPEGAAIDWARVEWLRGDAPFTPDAQASLTDNGLGHKSLLRLRTPALSGIGGSFN
;
A
#
# COMPACT_ATOMS: atom_id res chain seq x y z
N MET A 1 7.29 -12.82 -23.63
CA MET A 1 7.30 -12.58 -25.09
C MET A 1 7.00 -11.11 -25.32
N PRO A 2 7.75 -10.40 -26.20
CA PRO A 2 7.43 -9.02 -26.55
C PRO A 2 6.13 -8.95 -27.39
N VAL A 3 5.55 -7.75 -27.47
CA VAL A 3 4.38 -7.50 -28.32
C VAL A 3 4.75 -7.74 -29.79
N ILE A 4 3.90 -8.49 -30.51
CA ILE A 4 3.99 -8.64 -31.96
C ILE A 4 3.10 -7.57 -32.58
N ALA A 5 3.67 -6.70 -33.41
CA ALA A 5 2.98 -5.60 -34.05
C ALA A 5 3.28 -5.55 -35.55
N LEU A 6 2.35 -4.97 -36.32
CA LEU A 6 2.50 -4.80 -37.78
C LEU A 6 3.66 -3.85 -38.12
N ALA A 7 3.79 -2.75 -37.38
CA ALA A 7 4.87 -1.78 -37.54
C ALA A 7 6.09 -2.18 -36.69
N PRO A 8 7.32 -2.08 -37.23
CA PRO A 8 8.53 -2.30 -36.45
C PRO A 8 8.66 -1.25 -35.34
N GLY A 9 9.26 -1.64 -34.20
CA GLY A 9 9.55 -0.71 -33.10
C GLY A 9 8.35 -0.32 -32.25
N TYR A 10 7.33 -1.19 -32.14
CA TYR A 10 6.16 -0.92 -31.30
C TYR A 10 6.56 -0.68 -29.85
N THR A 11 6.42 0.58 -29.43
CA THR A 11 6.70 1.08 -28.10
C THR A 11 5.68 2.17 -27.77
N GLY A 12 5.53 2.48 -26.49
CA GLY A 12 4.65 3.52 -26.01
C GLY A 12 5.19 4.14 -24.74
N GLU A 13 4.68 5.32 -24.41
CA GLU A 13 5.01 5.92 -23.13
C GLU A 13 4.27 5.20 -22.01
N VAL A 14 4.99 4.86 -20.94
CA VAL A 14 4.37 4.52 -19.66
C VAL A 14 3.51 5.72 -19.27
N ARG A 15 2.20 5.52 -19.10
CA ARG A 15 1.25 6.63 -18.86
C ARG A 15 1.18 7.04 -17.40
N ASP A 16 1.50 6.10 -16.52
CA ASP A 16 1.53 6.24 -15.07
C ASP A 16 2.98 6.34 -14.57
N ARG A 17 3.79 7.20 -15.21
CA ARG A 17 5.11 7.55 -14.67
C ARG A 17 4.93 8.52 -13.50
N VAL A 18 5.85 8.49 -12.54
CA VAL A 18 5.78 9.29 -11.31
C VAL A 18 5.72 10.80 -11.58
N GLU A 19 6.36 11.27 -12.66
CA GLU A 19 6.39 12.68 -13.03
C GLU A 19 5.00 13.25 -13.33
N ASN A 20 4.05 12.39 -13.72
CA ASN A 20 2.67 12.77 -14.01
C ASN A 20 1.82 12.98 -12.74
N PHE A 21 2.36 12.73 -11.55
CA PHE A 21 1.64 12.83 -10.26
C PHE A 21 2.03 14.08 -9.45
N HIS A 22 2.62 15.08 -10.10
CA HIS A 22 2.83 16.43 -9.54
C HIS A 22 3.55 16.46 -8.18
N GLY A 23 4.59 15.63 -8.05
CA GLY A 23 5.38 15.51 -6.81
C GLY A 23 4.87 14.45 -5.83
N ASN A 24 3.67 13.91 -6.04
CA ASN A 24 3.19 12.72 -5.33
C ASN A 24 3.64 11.42 -6.03
N GLN A 25 3.42 10.31 -5.34
CA GLN A 25 3.57 8.96 -5.84
C GLN A 25 2.36 8.11 -5.49
N LEU A 26 2.12 7.04 -6.25
CA LEU A 26 1.11 6.06 -5.90
C LEU A 26 1.74 4.99 -5.01
N VAL A 27 1.09 4.66 -3.90
CA VAL A 27 1.39 3.48 -3.09
C VAL A 27 0.12 2.67 -2.96
N TYR A 28 0.21 1.38 -3.24
CA TYR A 28 -0.89 0.44 -3.02
C TYR A 28 -0.85 -0.03 -1.57
N PHE A 29 -1.99 -0.04 -0.89
CA PHE A 29 -2.09 -0.50 0.49
C PHE A 29 -3.16 -1.59 0.62
N GLY A 30 -2.77 -2.76 1.11
CA GLY A 30 -3.70 -3.86 1.39
C GLY A 30 -3.69 -4.26 2.86
N TRP A 31 -4.86 -4.58 3.40
CA TRP A 31 -4.97 -5.25 4.69
C TRP A 31 -5.31 -6.72 4.46
N ASP A 32 -4.34 -7.58 4.68
CA ASP A 32 -4.49 -9.01 4.47
C ASP A 32 -5.60 -9.56 5.38
N GLN A 33 -6.43 -10.45 4.84
CA GLN A 33 -7.55 -11.09 5.54
C GLN A 33 -8.73 -10.17 5.93
N HIS A 34 -8.88 -9.01 5.27
CA HIS A 34 -9.96 -8.04 5.52
C HIS A 34 -10.59 -7.57 4.20
N ARG A 35 -11.38 -8.45 3.58
CA ARG A 35 -11.95 -8.33 2.22
C ARG A 35 -13.20 -7.48 2.12
N LEU A 36 -13.72 -6.93 3.22
CA LEU A 36 -14.69 -5.83 3.20
C LEU A 36 -14.16 -4.71 2.28
N PHE A 37 -12.85 -4.49 2.31
CA PHE A 37 -12.13 -3.77 1.28
C PHE A 37 -11.84 -4.73 0.12
N CYS A 38 -12.60 -4.58 -0.96
CA CYS A 38 -12.59 -5.52 -2.08
C CYS A 38 -11.25 -5.58 -2.86
N SER A 39 -10.38 -4.59 -2.68
CA SER A 39 -9.04 -4.53 -3.27
C SER A 39 -8.10 -3.69 -2.41
N PRO A 40 -6.77 -3.78 -2.60
CA PRO A 40 -5.86 -2.79 -2.09
C PRO A 40 -6.26 -1.37 -2.52
N PHE A 41 -6.08 -0.41 -1.62
CA PHE A 41 -6.28 1.00 -1.88
C PHE A 41 -5.14 1.54 -2.74
N THR A 42 -5.44 2.53 -3.58
CA THR A 42 -4.43 3.29 -4.33
C THR A 42 -4.31 4.68 -3.71
N LEU A 43 -3.21 4.94 -3.01
CA LEU A 43 -3.02 6.16 -2.24
C LEU A 43 -2.05 7.12 -2.97
N PRO A 44 -2.47 8.35 -3.31
CA PRO A 44 -1.56 9.38 -3.79
C PRO A 44 -0.87 10.04 -2.60
N LEU A 45 0.37 9.63 -2.33
CA LEU A 45 1.14 10.04 -1.15
C LEU A 45 2.32 10.91 -1.55
N ARG A 46 2.72 11.81 -0.65
CA ARG A 46 3.98 12.54 -0.81
C ARG A 46 5.15 11.58 -0.55
N PRO A 47 6.21 11.58 -1.38
CA PRO A 47 7.39 10.75 -1.16
C PRO A 47 8.08 11.00 0.19
N ASP A 48 8.07 12.26 0.64
CA ASP A 48 8.72 12.73 1.86
C ASP A 48 7.88 12.55 3.15
N MET A 49 6.66 12.02 3.04
CA MET A 49 5.80 11.74 4.19
C MET A 49 6.48 10.73 5.14
N PRO A 50 6.57 10.98 6.45
CA PRO A 50 7.04 9.99 7.40
C PRO A 50 6.11 8.78 7.47
N PHE A 51 6.67 7.57 7.64
CA PHE A 51 5.85 6.36 7.69
C PHE A 51 4.85 6.36 8.87
N GLY A 52 5.22 6.91 10.03
CA GLY A 52 4.31 7.05 11.17
C GLY A 52 3.10 7.92 10.83
N VAL A 53 3.31 9.01 10.10
CA VAL A 53 2.22 9.90 9.63
C VAL A 53 1.30 9.16 8.64
N LEU A 54 1.85 8.32 7.75
CA LEU A 54 1.02 7.46 6.90
C LEU A 54 0.10 6.57 7.75
N VAL A 55 0.64 5.93 8.80
CA VAL A 55 -0.15 5.05 9.68
C VAL A 55 -1.25 5.83 10.40
N ASP A 56 -0.88 6.92 11.07
CA ASP A 56 -1.78 7.64 11.99
C ASP A 56 -2.84 8.45 11.24
N ASP A 57 -2.44 9.20 10.22
CA ASP A 57 -3.31 10.20 9.58
C ASP A 57 -4.05 9.65 8.36
N VAL A 58 -3.57 8.55 7.77
CA VAL A 58 -4.15 7.99 6.53
C VAL A 58 -4.70 6.60 6.78
N LEU A 59 -3.89 5.64 7.26
CA LEU A 59 -4.30 4.25 7.35
C LEU A 59 -5.29 3.99 8.49
N ALA A 60 -5.05 4.50 9.70
CA ALA A 60 -5.95 4.27 10.83
C ALA A 60 -7.38 4.80 10.57
N PRO A 61 -7.58 6.03 10.05
CA PRO A 61 -8.93 6.50 9.68
C PRO A 61 -9.54 5.67 8.54
N LEU A 62 -8.74 5.30 7.53
CA LEU A 62 -9.20 4.50 6.38
C LEU A 62 -9.72 3.12 6.82
N LEU A 63 -9.01 2.46 7.74
CA LEU A 63 -9.37 1.14 8.26
C LEU A 63 -10.56 1.19 9.24
N GLY A 64 -10.93 2.36 9.74
CA GLY A 64 -12.07 2.56 10.65
C GLY A 64 -13.43 2.16 10.07
N ALA A 65 -13.54 1.98 8.75
CA ALA A 65 -14.73 1.44 8.10
C ALA A 65 -14.95 -0.06 8.37
N HIS A 66 -13.92 -0.79 8.80
CA HIS A 66 -14.01 -2.20 9.18
C HIS A 66 -14.21 -2.34 10.70
N PRO A 67 -15.07 -3.25 11.20
CA PRO A 67 -15.32 -3.41 12.64
C PRO A 67 -14.08 -3.69 13.48
N GLU A 68 -13.12 -4.44 12.95
CA GLU A 68 -11.85 -4.74 13.63
C GLU A 68 -10.80 -3.61 13.48
N GLY A 69 -11.06 -2.56 12.69
CA GLY A 69 -10.11 -1.46 12.47
C GLY A 69 -9.71 -0.74 13.76
N ALA A 70 -10.66 -0.58 14.70
CA ALA A 70 -10.40 0.00 16.02
C ALA A 70 -9.67 -0.94 16.99
N ALA A 71 -9.60 -2.24 16.67
CA ALA A 71 -8.96 -3.27 17.50
C ALA A 71 -7.51 -3.57 17.07
N ILE A 72 -6.98 -2.86 16.06
CA ILE A 72 -5.61 -3.05 15.57
C ILE A 72 -4.61 -2.66 16.67
N ASP A 73 -3.82 -3.63 17.09
CA ASP A 73 -2.62 -3.39 17.92
C ASP A 73 -1.42 -3.12 17.01
N TRP A 74 -1.14 -1.85 16.75
CA TRP A 74 -0.05 -1.38 15.88
C TRP A 74 1.35 -1.82 16.32
N ALA A 75 1.54 -2.23 17.58
CA ALA A 75 2.83 -2.76 18.04
C ALA A 75 3.06 -4.22 17.62
N ARG A 76 2.02 -4.92 17.16
CA ARG A 76 2.04 -6.35 16.83
C ARG A 76 1.70 -6.65 15.37
N VAL A 77 1.54 -5.61 14.56
CA VAL A 77 1.30 -5.77 13.13
C VAL A 77 2.55 -6.25 12.42
N GLU A 78 2.35 -6.95 11.31
CA GLU A 78 3.42 -7.33 10.41
C GLU A 78 3.26 -6.57 9.11
N TRP A 79 4.35 -5.99 8.61
CA TRP A 79 4.37 -5.28 7.35
C TRP A 79 5.04 -6.12 6.27
N LEU A 80 4.53 -6.00 5.05
CA LEU A 80 5.19 -6.51 3.85
C LEU A 80 5.29 -5.40 2.81
N ARG A 81 6.39 -5.43 2.07
CA ARG A 81 6.56 -4.65 0.84
C ARG A 81 6.54 -5.62 -0.33
N GLY A 82 5.45 -5.62 -1.09
CA GLY A 82 5.10 -6.71 -1.99
C GLY A 82 4.88 -7.99 -1.20
N ASP A 83 5.72 -9.00 -1.44
CA ASP A 83 5.67 -10.29 -0.73
C ASP A 83 6.80 -10.48 0.28
N ALA A 84 7.67 -9.47 0.45
CA ALA A 84 8.80 -9.54 1.36
C ALA A 84 8.46 -8.93 2.73
N PRO A 85 8.85 -9.58 3.85
CA PRO A 85 8.78 -8.96 5.18
C PRO A 85 9.49 -7.61 5.18
N PHE A 86 8.89 -6.64 5.86
CA PHE A 86 9.33 -5.26 5.89
C PHE A 86 9.19 -4.72 7.31
N THR A 87 10.21 -4.02 7.80
CA THR A 87 10.18 -3.33 9.09
C THR A 87 10.34 -1.84 8.82
N PRO A 88 9.25 -1.05 8.83
CA PRO A 88 9.33 0.38 8.58
C PRO A 88 10.01 1.13 9.73
N ASP A 89 10.79 2.15 9.37
CA ASP A 89 11.18 3.22 10.29
C ASP A 89 10.08 4.30 10.26
N ALA A 90 9.41 4.48 11.39
CA ALA A 90 8.31 5.41 11.55
C ALA A 90 8.69 6.89 11.31
N GLN A 91 9.95 7.26 11.56
CA GLN A 91 10.43 8.65 11.41
C GLN A 91 10.98 8.93 10.02
N ALA A 92 11.44 7.90 9.30
CA ALA A 92 11.94 8.05 7.95
C ALA A 92 10.80 8.27 6.94
N SER A 93 11.14 8.92 5.82
CA SER A 93 10.19 9.14 4.73
C SER A 93 9.73 7.83 4.08
N LEU A 94 8.64 7.84 3.31
CA LEU A 94 8.21 6.67 2.53
C LEU A 94 9.31 6.22 1.57
N THR A 95 9.96 7.16 0.89
CA THR A 95 11.06 6.81 -0.03
C THR A 95 12.28 6.25 0.68
N ASP A 96 12.64 6.76 1.86
CA ASP A 96 13.78 6.24 2.64
C ASP A 96 13.48 4.84 3.21
N ASN A 97 12.21 4.57 3.49
CA ASN A 97 11.70 3.23 3.78
C ASN A 97 11.67 2.29 2.55
N GLY A 98 12.03 2.79 1.36
CA GLY A 98 12.01 2.02 0.12
C GLY A 98 10.61 1.83 -0.50
N LEU A 99 9.63 2.65 -0.11
CA LEU A 99 8.30 2.73 -0.71
C LEU A 99 8.30 3.84 -1.78
N GLY A 100 8.66 3.44 -3.00
CA GLY A 100 8.61 4.29 -4.19
C GLY A 100 7.28 4.19 -4.95
N HIS A 101 7.22 4.87 -6.10
CA HIS A 101 6.04 4.88 -6.97
C HIS A 101 5.60 3.46 -7.39
N LYS A 102 4.30 3.18 -7.19
CA LYS A 102 3.62 1.89 -7.40
C LYS A 102 4.11 0.75 -6.50
N SER A 103 4.73 1.07 -5.35
CA SER A 103 5.02 0.06 -4.34
C SER A 103 3.74 -0.50 -3.72
N LEU A 104 3.76 -1.78 -3.35
CA LEU A 104 2.69 -2.43 -2.59
C LEU A 104 3.10 -2.55 -1.13
N LEU A 105 2.38 -1.88 -0.24
CA LEU A 105 2.46 -2.05 1.21
C LEU A 105 1.31 -2.97 1.65
N ARG A 106 1.61 -3.96 2.48
CA ARG A 106 0.60 -4.83 3.07
C ARG A 106 0.73 -4.86 4.57
N LEU A 107 -0.42 -4.79 5.22
CA LEU A 107 -0.60 -4.94 6.65
C LEU A 107 -1.15 -6.32 6.94
N ARG A 108 -0.59 -7.00 7.93
CA ARG A 108 -1.16 -8.19 8.57
C ARG A 108 -1.36 -7.93 10.05
N THR A 109 -2.49 -8.40 10.55
CA THR A 109 -2.87 -8.36 11.95
C THR A 109 -3.17 -9.80 12.40
N PRO A 110 -2.17 -10.60 12.81
CA PRO A 110 -2.36 -12.04 13.03
C PRO A 110 -3.46 -12.42 14.03
N ALA A 111 -3.82 -11.50 14.93
CA ALA A 111 -4.88 -11.69 15.92
C ALA A 111 -6.30 -11.32 15.42
N LEU A 112 -6.43 -10.74 14.22
CA LEU A 112 -7.68 -10.26 13.63
C LEU A 112 -7.90 -10.97 12.28
N SER A 113 -9.08 -11.57 12.08
CA SER A 113 -9.34 -12.48 10.96
C SER A 113 -10.59 -12.10 10.15
N GLY A 114 -10.99 -10.84 10.24
CA GLY A 114 -12.20 -10.33 9.62
C GLY A 114 -13.48 -10.84 10.30
N ILE A 115 -14.60 -10.45 9.71
CA ILE A 115 -15.95 -10.69 10.21
C ILE A 115 -16.29 -12.17 10.12
N GLY A 116 -16.59 -12.77 11.27
CA GLY A 116 -17.07 -14.15 11.37
C GLY A 116 -16.10 -15.20 10.84
N GLY A 117 -14.79 -14.93 10.82
CA GLY A 117 -13.77 -15.84 10.29
C GLY A 117 -13.84 -16.02 8.77
N SER A 118 -14.58 -15.17 8.07
CA SER A 118 -14.70 -15.19 6.60
C SER A 118 -13.62 -14.36 5.90
N PHE A 119 -12.75 -13.69 6.67
CA PHE A 119 -11.77 -12.72 6.19
C PHE A 119 -12.42 -11.55 5.43
N ASN A 120 -13.69 -11.24 5.72
CA ASN A 120 -14.35 -10.01 5.27
C ASN A 120 -13.99 -8.89 6.22
#